data_AF-A0A6J1PZH2-F1
#
_entry.id   AF-A0A6J1PZH2-F1
#
_cell.length_a   1.000
_cell.length_b   1.000
_cell.length_c   1.000
_cell.angle_alpha   90.00
_cell.angle_beta   90.00
_cell.angle_gamma   90.00
#
_symmetry.space_group_name_H-M   'P 1'
#
loop_
_entity.id
_entity.type
_entity.pdbx_description
1 polymer ?
#
loop_
_entity_poly.entity_id
_entity_poly.type
_entity_poly.pdbx_seq_one_letter_code
_entity_poly.pdbx_strand_id
1 'polypeptide(L)'
;MVYTDERKGTSILSIKLLFPRSGSILQEKAMMLAKHFPNESDTFTASSGWPERWKKRHGVRQMNICGEKLSANEGEMNKFKEEFQKLVAEEGYTKDQIYNCDETGLNYKMMPSKTLISRDEAAAPGYKKNKDRCTILACSNASGKKT
;
A
#
# COMPACT_ATOMS: atom_id res chain seq x y z
N MET A 1 24.02 13.74 -25.23
CA MET A 1 24.64 14.44 -26.37
C MET A 1 24.05 13.81 -27.63
N VAL A 2 23.44 14.53 -28.60
CA VAL A 2 23.40 15.98 -28.86
C VAL A 2 21.97 16.43 -29.29
N TYR A 3 21.67 17.73 -29.14
CA TYR A 3 20.61 18.59 -29.77
C TYR A 3 20.20 18.21 -31.23
N THR A 4 19.10 18.65 -31.88
CA THR A 4 18.14 19.80 -31.74
C THR A 4 16.66 19.30 -31.65
N ASP A 5 15.54 20.03 -31.87
CA ASP A 5 15.15 21.42 -32.26
C ASP A 5 13.89 21.88 -31.48
N GLU A 6 13.60 23.18 -31.46
CA GLU A 6 12.44 23.79 -30.82
C GLU A 6 11.24 23.97 -31.78
N ARG A 7 10.09 23.32 -31.50
CA ARG A 7 8.74 23.90 -31.74
C ARG A 7 7.58 23.01 -31.23
N LYS A 8 6.70 23.65 -30.46
CA LYS A 8 5.39 23.18 -29.95
C LYS A 8 5.39 22.16 -28.81
N GLY A 9 4.52 22.44 -27.84
CA GLY A 9 3.98 21.45 -26.90
C GLY A 9 4.82 21.26 -25.65
N THR A 10 4.57 22.12 -24.65
CA THR A 10 5.04 21.94 -23.27
C THR A 10 4.80 20.49 -22.84
N SER A 11 5.86 19.70 -22.72
CA SER A 11 5.81 18.35 -22.14
C SER A 11 5.58 18.46 -20.65
N ILE A 12 4.33 18.75 -20.27
CA ILE A 12 3.87 18.70 -18.89
C ILE A 12 3.96 17.24 -18.48
N LEU A 13 5.08 16.90 -17.84
CA LEU A 13 5.33 15.64 -17.16
C LEU A 13 4.11 15.39 -16.26
N SER A 14 3.21 14.54 -16.75
CA SER A 14 1.96 14.23 -16.07
C SER A 14 2.28 13.24 -14.97
N ILE A 15 2.88 13.74 -13.90
CA ILE A 15 3.15 13.02 -12.67
C ILE A 15 1.79 12.69 -12.04
N LYS A 16 1.19 11.60 -12.53
CA LYS A 16 0.05 10.91 -11.91
C LYS A 16 0.51 10.35 -10.57
N LEU A 17 0.52 11.22 -9.56
CA LEU A 17 0.80 10.88 -8.18
C LEU A 17 -0.23 9.85 -7.71
N LEU A 18 0.19 8.58 -7.71
CA LEU A 18 -0.46 7.51 -6.98
C LEU A 18 -0.46 7.90 -5.50
N PHE A 19 -1.57 8.46 -5.02
CA PHE A 19 -1.67 8.97 -3.67
C PHE A 19 -1.52 7.80 -2.68
N PRO A 20 -0.48 7.80 -1.81
CA PRO A 20 -0.24 6.68 -0.91
C PRO A 20 -1.42 6.44 0.04
N ARG A 21 -1.81 5.17 0.17
CA ARG A 21 -2.97 4.76 0.98
C ARG A 21 -2.75 4.97 2.50
N SER A 22 -1.50 5.10 2.93
CA SER A 22 -1.12 5.43 4.32
C SER A 22 -0.54 6.84 4.44
N GLY A 23 -0.80 7.50 5.57
CA GLY A 23 -0.19 8.79 5.91
C GLY A 23 1.34 8.70 6.06
N SER A 24 1.85 7.59 6.60
CA SER A 24 3.29 7.38 6.79
C SER A 24 4.07 7.43 5.47
N ILE A 25 3.54 6.82 4.41
CA ILE A 25 4.19 6.80 3.09
C ILE A 25 4.17 8.20 2.46
N LEU A 26 3.12 9.00 2.69
CA LEU A 26 3.09 10.42 2.27
C LEU A 26 4.16 11.24 2.99
N GLN A 27 4.32 11.04 4.31
CA GLN A 27 5.34 11.73 5.09
C GLN A 27 6.75 11.34 4.64
N GLU A 28 7.01 10.04 4.45
CA GLU A 28 8.29 9.54 3.96
C GLU A 28 8.62 10.08 2.57
N LYS A 29 7.65 10.09 1.64
CA LYS A 29 7.85 10.69 0.30
C LYS A 29 8.07 12.21 0.36
N ALA A 30 7.43 12.92 1.28
CA ALA A 30 7.69 14.34 1.49
C ALA A 30 9.11 14.59 2.02
N MET A 31 9.60 13.77 2.97
CA MET A 31 11.00 13.84 3.45
C MET A 31 12.00 13.47 2.36
N MET A 32 11.71 12.47 1.51
CA MET A 32 12.53 12.14 0.33
C MET A 32 12.60 13.31 -0.65
N LEU A 33 11.49 14.01 -0.88
CA LEU A 33 11.43 15.17 -1.76
C LEU A 33 12.22 16.36 -1.18
N ALA A 34 12.06 16.66 0.11
CA ALA A 34 12.78 17.74 0.79
C ALA A 34 14.31 17.61 0.68
N LYS A 35 14.85 16.38 0.71
CA LYS A 35 16.29 16.12 0.48
C LYS A 35 16.82 16.55 -0.89
N HIS A 36 15.95 16.79 -1.88
CA HIS A 36 16.33 17.33 -3.19
C HIS A 36 16.38 18.87 -3.21
N PHE A 37 15.95 19.53 -2.13
CA PHE A 37 15.95 20.99 -1.95
C PHE A 37 16.84 21.37 -0.75
N PRO A 38 18.18 21.37 -0.92
CA PRO A 38 19.13 21.49 0.20
C PRO A 38 18.96 22.75 1.03
N ASN A 39 18.44 23.84 0.46
CA ASN A 39 18.24 25.12 1.18
C ASN A 39 17.06 25.09 2.17
N GLU A 40 16.18 24.09 2.10
CA GLU A 40 14.99 23.96 2.95
C GLU A 40 14.96 22.63 3.73
N SER A 41 15.87 21.70 3.44
CA SER A 41 15.81 20.32 3.96
C SER A 41 15.97 20.21 5.47
N ASP A 42 16.77 21.09 6.09
CA ASP A 42 17.12 21.02 7.52
C ASP A 42 15.99 21.50 8.44
N THR A 43 15.05 22.29 7.91
CA THR A 43 13.87 22.79 8.66
C THR A 43 12.57 22.08 8.28
N PHE A 44 12.54 21.36 7.16
CA PHE A 44 11.33 20.71 6.67
C PHE A 44 10.90 19.52 7.54
N THR A 45 9.68 19.59 8.09
CA THR A 45 9.06 18.50 8.85
C THR A 45 7.76 18.03 8.20
N ALA A 46 7.73 16.78 7.76
CA ALA A 46 6.53 16.15 7.20
C ALA A 46 5.49 15.79 8.29
N SER A 47 4.80 16.79 8.84
CA SER A 47 3.77 16.60 9.87
C SER A 47 2.56 15.78 9.40
N SER A 48 1.91 15.04 10.30
CA SER A 48 0.70 14.26 10.00
C SER A 48 -0.59 15.11 10.00
N GLY A 49 -0.54 16.33 10.51
CA GLY A 49 -1.72 17.19 10.65
C GLY A 49 -2.35 17.61 9.32
N TRP A 50 -1.55 17.84 8.26
CA TRP A 50 -2.10 18.22 6.95
C TRP A 50 -2.83 17.06 6.22
N PRO A 51 -2.32 15.80 6.13
CA PRO A 51 -3.08 14.72 5.52
C PRO A 51 -4.29 14.31 6.37
N GLU A 52 -4.23 14.42 7.69
CA GLU A 52 -5.38 14.17 8.58
C GLU A 52 -6.50 15.20 8.37
N ARG A 53 -6.16 16.50 8.35
CA ARG A 53 -7.13 17.57 8.06
C ARG A 53 -7.74 17.44 6.67
N TRP A 54 -6.95 17.07 5.66
CA TRP A 54 -7.44 16.79 4.31
C TRP A 54 -8.39 15.58 4.29
N LYS A 55 -8.00 14.45 4.91
CA LYS A 55 -8.88 13.26 5.04
C LYS A 55 -10.21 13.61 5.70
N LYS A 56 -10.18 14.39 6.79
CA LYS A 56 -11.38 14.87 7.51
C LYS A 56 -12.25 15.77 6.63
N ARG A 57 -11.66 16.75 5.93
CA ARG A 57 -12.38 17.66 5.03
C ARG A 57 -13.11 16.95 3.89
N HIS A 58 -12.53 15.87 3.37
CA HIS A 58 -13.07 15.14 2.21
C HIS A 58 -13.71 13.78 2.55
N GLY A 59 -13.97 13.50 3.85
CA GLY A 59 -14.64 12.27 4.29
C GLY A 59 -13.87 10.97 4.01
N VAL A 60 -12.55 11.05 3.79
CA VAL A 60 -11.71 9.90 3.43
C VAL A 60 -11.44 9.06 4.67
N ARG A 61 -12.18 7.94 4.81
CA ARG A 61 -12.03 6.98 5.90
C ARG A 61 -11.24 5.76 5.45
N GLN A 62 -10.26 5.35 6.26
CA GLN A 62 -9.61 4.05 6.14
C GLN A 62 -10.46 3.03 6.89
N MET A 63 -11.01 2.04 6.19
CA MET A 63 -11.75 0.93 6.78
C MET A 63 -11.00 -0.37 6.46
N ASN A 64 -10.80 -1.21 7.48
CA ASN A 64 -10.32 -2.57 7.30
C ASN A 64 -11.51 -3.42 6.84
N ILE A 65 -11.59 -3.67 5.53
CA ILE A 65 -12.53 -4.64 4.97
C ILE A 65 -11.83 -6.00 5.01
N CYS A 66 -12.02 -6.75 6.11
CA CYS A 66 -11.68 -8.17 6.12
C CYS A 66 -12.67 -8.90 5.20
N GLY A 67 -12.15 -9.56 4.16
CA GLY A 67 -12.97 -10.32 3.21
C GLY A 67 -13.64 -11.57 3.80
N GLU A 68 -13.13 -12.05 4.94
CA GLU A 68 -13.41 -13.39 5.49
C GLU A 68 -14.19 -13.36 6.81
N LYS A 69 -15.06 -12.36 7.01
CA LYS A 69 -15.89 -12.30 8.23
C LYS A 69 -17.13 -13.21 8.20
N LEU A 70 -17.18 -14.17 7.29
CA LEU A 70 -18.33 -15.06 7.05
C LEU A 70 -17.85 -16.51 7.05
N SER A 71 -18.45 -17.34 7.90
CA SER A 71 -18.27 -18.81 7.99
C SER A 71 -17.02 -19.36 8.70
N ALA A 72 -16.56 -18.75 9.79
CA ALA A 72 -15.67 -19.43 10.73
C ALA A 72 -16.49 -20.27 11.73
N ASN A 73 -16.41 -21.60 11.66
CA ASN A 73 -16.99 -22.49 12.67
C ASN A 73 -16.04 -22.59 13.88
N GLU A 74 -16.43 -22.00 15.01
CA GLU A 74 -15.59 -21.94 16.22
C GLU A 74 -15.24 -23.33 16.77
N GLY A 75 -16.14 -24.32 16.63
CA GLY A 75 -15.90 -25.69 17.09
C GLY A 75 -14.82 -26.41 16.28
N GLU A 76 -14.89 -26.33 14.96
CA GLU A 76 -13.88 -26.92 14.05
C GLU A 76 -12.53 -26.21 14.19
N MET A 77 -12.53 -24.88 14.34
CA MET A 77 -11.33 -24.09 14.62
C MET A 77 -10.64 -24.53 15.93
N ASN A 78 -11.40 -24.76 17.01
CA ASN A 78 -10.82 -25.18 18.29
C ASN A 78 -10.25 -26.60 18.20
N LYS A 79 -10.98 -27.54 17.58
CA LYS A 79 -10.48 -28.90 17.34
C LYS A 79 -9.17 -28.91 16.54
N PHE A 80 -9.09 -28.13 15.46
CA PHE A 80 -7.86 -28.00 14.67
C PHE A 80 -6.68 -27.46 15.50
N LYS A 81 -6.91 -26.47 16.38
CA LYS A 81 -5.86 -25.93 17.25
C LYS A 81 -5.32 -26.98 18.22
N GLU A 82 -6.18 -27.81 18.81
CA GLU A 82 -5.79 -28.89 19.73
C GLU A 82 -4.98 -29.96 19.00
N GLU A 83 -5.46 -30.42 17.83
CA GLU A 83 -4.77 -31.41 16.99
C GLU A 83 -3.39 -30.89 16.51
N PHE A 84 -3.31 -29.63 16.08
CA PHE A 84 -2.05 -29.01 15.66
C PHE A 84 -1.06 -28.83 16.81
N GLN A 85 -1.51 -28.39 17.98
CA GLN A 85 -0.65 -28.26 19.17
C GLN A 85 -0.10 -29.61 19.62
N LYS A 86 -0.92 -30.67 19.56
CA LYS A 86 -0.49 -32.04 19.86
C LYS A 86 0.61 -32.50 18.89
N LEU A 87 0.40 -32.35 17.58
CA LEU A 87 1.40 -32.67 16.55
C LEU A 87 2.73 -31.93 16.77
N VAL A 88 2.67 -30.62 17.07
CA VAL A 88 3.87 -29.80 17.36
C VAL A 88 4.63 -30.30 18.58
N ALA A 89 3.93 -30.79 19.62
CA ALA A 89 4.55 -31.34 20.81
C ALA A 89 5.13 -32.75 20.59
N GLU A 90 4.43 -33.62 19.85
CA GLU A 90 4.85 -34.99 19.53
C GLU A 90 6.10 -35.03 18.65
N GLU A 91 6.17 -34.16 17.63
CA GLU A 91 7.31 -34.03 16.72
C GLU A 91 8.43 -33.11 17.25
N GLY A 92 8.20 -32.43 18.38
CA GLY A 92 9.18 -31.55 19.02
C GLY A 92 9.52 -30.27 18.23
N TYR A 93 8.62 -29.79 17.36
CA TYR A 93 8.90 -28.64 16.51
C TYR A 93 9.09 -27.34 17.30
N THR A 94 10.19 -26.63 17.01
CA THR A 94 10.42 -25.28 17.54
C THR A 94 9.66 -24.21 16.75
N LYS A 95 9.43 -23.04 17.36
CA LYS A 95 8.80 -21.90 16.68
C LYS A 95 9.58 -21.37 15.46
N ASP A 96 10.86 -21.68 15.37
CA ASP A 96 11.71 -21.32 14.21
C ASP A 96 11.50 -22.27 13.01
N GLN A 97 10.87 -23.44 13.22
CA GLN A 97 10.57 -24.45 12.19
C GLN A 97 9.11 -24.42 11.70
N ILE A 98 8.21 -23.76 12.42
CA ILE A 98 6.79 -23.62 12.04
C ILE A 98 6.64 -22.37 11.19
N TYR A 99 6.19 -22.52 9.94
CA TYR A 99 6.00 -21.42 8.99
C TYR A 99 4.52 -21.26 8.62
N ASN A 100 4.08 -20.01 8.51
CA ASN A 100 2.84 -19.64 7.83
C ASN A 100 3.20 -18.92 6.53
N CYS A 101 2.68 -19.40 5.40
CA CYS A 101 2.80 -18.75 4.09
C CYS A 101 1.41 -18.44 3.53
N ASP A 102 1.24 -17.30 2.85
CA ASP A 102 -0.02 -16.89 2.22
C ASP A 102 0.24 -16.07 0.93
N GLU A 103 -0.68 -16.16 -0.04
CA GLU A 103 -0.60 -15.46 -1.33
C GLU A 103 -1.45 -14.19 -1.35
N THR A 104 -0.82 -13.05 -1.61
CA THR A 104 -1.53 -11.77 -1.75
C THR A 104 -1.33 -11.11 -3.12
N GLY A 105 -2.41 -10.53 -3.65
CA GLY A 105 -2.43 -9.88 -4.96
C GLY A 105 -2.13 -8.38 -4.88
N LEU A 106 -0.91 -7.97 -5.24
CA LEU A 106 -0.51 -6.57 -5.29
C LEU A 106 -0.81 -5.93 -6.66
N ASN A 107 -1.82 -5.07 -6.70
CA ASN A 107 -2.17 -4.26 -7.88
C ASN A 107 -1.29 -2.99 -7.98
N TYR A 108 -0.01 -3.15 -8.32
CA TYR A 108 1.01 -2.10 -8.20
C TYR A 108 0.85 -0.89 -9.15
N LYS A 109 0.10 -1.02 -10.25
CA LYS A 109 -0.22 0.06 -11.22
C LYS A 109 -1.69 0.50 -11.21
N MET A 110 -2.50 -0.01 -10.29
CA MET A 110 -3.93 0.31 -10.28
C MET A 110 -4.18 1.75 -9.82
N MET A 111 -4.55 2.60 -10.78
CA MET A 111 -5.02 3.96 -10.51
C MET A 111 -6.28 3.94 -9.60
N PRO A 112 -6.46 4.97 -8.76
CA PRO A 112 -7.69 5.15 -7.97
C PRO A 112 -8.96 5.02 -8.82
N SER A 113 -10.02 4.47 -8.23
CA SER A 113 -11.28 4.21 -8.92
C SER A 113 -12.09 5.46 -9.25
N LYS A 114 -11.72 6.60 -8.66
CA LYS A 114 -12.30 7.93 -8.84
C LYS A 114 -11.19 8.91 -9.24
N THR A 115 -11.43 9.71 -10.27
CA THR A 115 -10.53 10.79 -10.71
C THR A 115 -11.07 12.11 -10.19
N LEU A 116 -10.20 13.01 -9.72
CA LEU A 116 -10.56 14.39 -9.44
C LEU A 116 -10.49 15.19 -10.75
N ILE A 117 -11.50 16.01 -11.00
CA ILE A 117 -11.71 16.78 -12.24
C ILE A 117 -11.75 18.26 -11.82
N SER A 118 -11.22 19.17 -12.65
CA SER A 118 -11.36 20.61 -12.36
C SER A 118 -12.83 21.06 -12.39
N ARG A 119 -13.19 22.15 -11.71
CA ARG A 119 -14.54 22.73 -11.82
C ARG A 119 -14.86 23.20 -13.24
N ASP A 120 -13.83 23.51 -14.03
CA ASP A 120 -13.94 24.06 -15.38
C ASP A 120 -13.90 22.96 -16.47
N GLU A 121 -13.68 21.69 -16.08
CA GLU A 121 -13.66 20.55 -16.99
C GLU A 121 -15.01 19.81 -16.97
N ALA A 122 -15.77 19.90 -18.07
CA ALA A 122 -17.10 19.29 -18.18
C ALA A 122 -17.10 17.74 -18.14
N ALA A 123 -15.99 17.09 -18.53
CA ALA A 123 -15.83 15.64 -18.47
C ALA A 123 -14.34 15.26 -18.49
N ALA A 124 -13.98 14.18 -17.78
CA ALA A 124 -12.67 13.54 -17.93
C ALA A 124 -12.76 12.36 -18.93
N PRO A 125 -11.84 12.23 -19.90
CA PRO A 125 -11.82 11.10 -20.81
C PRO A 125 -11.61 9.77 -20.04
N GLY A 126 -12.43 8.77 -20.37
CA GLY A 126 -12.45 7.48 -19.67
C GLY A 126 -11.12 6.73 -19.77
N TYR A 127 -10.47 6.50 -18.64
CA TYR A 127 -9.20 5.76 -18.58
C TYR A 127 -9.45 4.26 -18.33
N LYS A 128 -9.00 3.40 -19.25
CA LYS A 128 -8.96 1.95 -19.04
C LYS A 128 -7.97 1.65 -17.91
N LYS A 129 -8.49 1.25 -16.74
CA LYS A 129 -7.67 0.93 -15.56
C LYS A 129 -6.66 -0.17 -15.92
N ASN A 130 -5.38 0.17 -15.89
CA ASN A 130 -4.32 -0.83 -15.79
C ASN A 130 -4.57 -1.62 -14.49
N LYS A 131 -4.59 -2.95 -14.60
CA LYS A 131 -4.81 -3.89 -13.48
C LYS A 131 -3.62 -4.86 -13.36
N ASP A 132 -2.41 -4.42 -13.71
CA ASP A 132 -1.20 -5.22 -13.58
C ASP A 132 -1.07 -5.65 -12.11
N ARG A 133 -1.27 -6.95 -11.88
CA ARG A 133 -1.29 -7.60 -10.57
C ARG A 133 -0.06 -8.49 -10.46
N CYS A 134 0.76 -8.23 -9.45
CA CYS A 134 1.79 -9.16 -9.02
C CYS A 134 1.18 -10.07 -7.94
N THR A 135 1.40 -11.38 -8.01
CA THR A 135 1.13 -12.28 -6.88
C THR A 135 2.39 -12.32 -6.02
N ILE A 136 2.23 -12.13 -4.72
CA ILE A 136 3.31 -12.18 -3.73
C ILE A 136 2.99 -13.30 -2.76
N LEU A 137 3.83 -14.33 -2.71
CA LEU A 137 3.85 -15.29 -1.61
C LEU A 137 4.63 -14.67 -0.45
N ALA A 138 3.95 -14.35 0.65
CA ALA A 138 4.57 -13.92 1.89
C ALA A 138 4.71 -15.15 2.81
N CYS A 139 5.85 -15.30 3.49
CA CYS A 139 6.01 -16.37 4.47
C CYS A 139 6.85 -15.93 5.67
N SER A 140 6.53 -16.45 6.85
CA SER A 140 7.20 -16.13 8.12
C SER A 140 7.17 -17.30 9.10
N ASN A 141 8.24 -17.49 9.86
CA ASN A 141 8.25 -18.41 10.99
C ASN A 141 7.41 -17.90 12.17
N ALA A 142 6.97 -18.81 13.04
CA ALA A 142 6.17 -18.49 14.22
C ALA A 142 6.96 -17.75 15.33
N SER A 143 8.29 -17.62 15.19
CA SER A 143 9.14 -16.83 16.08
C SER A 143 9.34 -15.38 15.64
N GLY A 144 9.06 -15.05 14.37
CA GLY A 144 9.36 -13.75 13.77
C GLY A 144 10.85 -13.45 13.59
N LYS A 145 11.75 -14.44 13.77
CA LYS A 145 13.19 -14.25 13.55
C LYS A 145 13.51 -14.23 12.06
N LYS A 146 14.41 -13.33 11.67
CA LYS A 146 15.08 -13.41 10.36
C LYS A 146 15.99 -14.64 10.36
N THR A 147 15.72 -15.56 9.45
CA THR A 147 16.66 -16.60 8.99
C THR A 147 17.78 -15.98 8.14
#